data_AF-A0A1X1YZ71-F1
#
_entry.id   AF-A0A1X1YZ71-F1
#
_cell.length_a   1.000
_cell.length_b   1.000
_cell.length_c   1.000
_cell.angle_alpha   90.00
_cell.angle_beta   90.00
_cell.angle_gamma   90.00
#
_symmetry.space_group_name_H-M   'P 1'
#
loop_
_entity.id
_entity.type
_entity.pdbx_description
1 polymer ?
#
loop_
_entity_poly.entity_id
_entity_poly.type
_entity_poly.pdbx_seq_one_letter_code
_entity_poly.pdbx_strand_id
1 'polypeptide(L)'
;MASPGDQTVPDVDRLVRSMLLLHGDHHGDDAAPRGSGGAGAGLASGPRDFASDPRRAAAVREATRADRERYLTSGLRPVDCRFCHVTVAVRRLGPGHTAVQWSTEASRRCAYFTEVRESGGDPARTKSCPRLSDSIEHAVAEGYLDHPDDAE
;
A
#
# COMPACT_ATOMS: atom_id res chain seq x y z
N MET A 1 48.41 -17.35 -2.30
CA MET A 1 46.97 -17.60 -2.05
C MET A 1 46.33 -16.25 -1.82
N ALA A 2 45.50 -15.77 -2.77
CA ALA A 2 44.85 -14.46 -2.67
C ALA A 2 43.53 -14.60 -1.88
N SER A 3 43.35 -13.79 -0.83
CA SER A 3 42.11 -13.74 -0.07
C SER A 3 40.99 -13.06 -0.88
N PRO A 4 39.78 -13.63 -0.93
CA PRO A 4 38.60 -12.98 -1.46
C PRO A 4 37.97 -12.15 -0.35
N GLY A 5 37.61 -10.88 -0.58
CA GLY A 5 36.74 -10.23 0.40
C GLY A 5 36.61 -8.71 0.38
N ASP A 6 37.38 -7.98 -0.42
CA ASP A 6 37.16 -6.52 -0.49
C ASP A 6 36.27 -6.19 -1.69
N GLN A 7 34.98 -6.53 -1.57
CA GLN A 7 33.97 -5.91 -2.42
C GLN A 7 33.84 -4.46 -1.95
N THR A 8 34.66 -3.60 -2.54
CA THR A 8 34.67 -2.16 -2.31
C THR A 8 33.28 -1.65 -2.68
N VAL A 9 32.51 -1.25 -1.67
CA VAL A 9 31.19 -0.65 -1.86
C VAL A 9 31.39 0.58 -2.74
N PRO A 10 30.79 0.65 -3.94
CA PRO A 10 31.05 1.75 -4.85
C PRO A 10 30.57 3.06 -4.22
N ASP A 11 31.38 4.10 -4.36
CA ASP A 11 31.07 5.45 -3.91
C ASP A 11 29.68 5.88 -4.43
N VAL A 12 28.75 6.09 -3.50
CA VAL A 12 27.35 6.40 -3.78
C VAL A 12 27.26 7.66 -4.64
N ASP A 13 28.11 8.65 -4.39
CA ASP A 13 28.12 9.90 -5.15
C ASP A 13 28.55 9.69 -6.60
N ARG A 14 29.53 8.81 -6.83
CA ARG A 14 29.94 8.41 -8.18
C ARG A 14 28.84 7.64 -8.91
N LEU A 15 28.13 6.77 -8.21
CA LEU A 15 27.04 5.98 -8.77
C LEU A 15 25.85 6.88 -9.15
N VAL A 16 25.47 7.81 -8.27
CA VAL A 16 24.42 8.80 -8.55
C VAL A 16 24.79 9.67 -9.75
N ARG A 17 26.05 10.14 -9.82
CA ARG A 17 26.53 10.93 -10.97
C ARG A 17 26.50 10.15 -12.27
N SER A 18 26.86 8.86 -12.26
CA SER A 18 26.82 8.03 -13.48
C SER A 18 25.39 7.74 -13.91
N MET A 19 24.46 7.52 -12.97
CA MET A 19 23.05 7.31 -13.29
C MET A 19 22.40 8.58 -13.85
N LEU A 20 22.71 9.76 -13.30
CA LEU A 20 22.23 11.03 -13.85
C LEU A 20 22.78 11.29 -15.26
N LEU A 21 24.04 10.95 -15.52
CA LEU A 21 24.64 11.04 -16.86
C LEU A 21 24.01 10.06 -17.86
N LEU A 22 23.70 8.83 -17.45
CA LEU A 22 23.03 7.85 -18.31
C LEU A 22 21.59 8.24 -18.63
N HIS A 23 20.91 8.90 -17.69
CA HIS A 23 19.53 9.35 -17.85
C HIS A 23 19.40 10.70 -18.58
N GLY A 24 20.51 11.37 -18.89
CA GLY A 24 20.59 12.54 -19.78
C GLY A 24 19.73 13.72 -19.35
N ASP A 25 20.36 14.81 -18.89
CA ASP A 25 19.74 16.13 -18.88
C ASP A 25 19.39 16.53 -20.31
N HIS A 26 18.12 16.40 -20.68
CA HIS A 26 17.59 16.97 -21.92
C HIS A 26 17.36 18.47 -21.73
N HIS A 27 18.46 19.22 -21.58
CA HIS A 27 18.48 20.68 -21.65
C HIS A 27 19.31 21.07 -22.86
N GLY A 28 18.67 21.06 -24.02
CA GLY A 28 19.25 21.60 -25.24
C GLY A 28 18.16 22.15 -26.13
N ASP A 29 17.86 23.43 -25.98
CA ASP A 29 17.15 24.22 -26.99
C ASP A 29 17.59 25.70 -26.88
N ASP A 30 18.80 26.00 -27.33
CA ASP A 30 19.17 27.34 -27.78
C ASP A 30 18.93 27.45 -29.29
N ALA A 31 17.73 27.91 -29.67
CA ALA A 31 17.52 28.64 -30.93
C ALA A 31 16.11 29.24 -30.97
N ALA A 32 16.00 30.55 -30.68
CA ALA A 32 14.82 31.31 -31.03
C ALA A 32 14.64 31.34 -32.57
N PRO A 33 13.40 31.22 -33.05
CA PRO A 33 12.91 32.24 -33.95
C PRO A 33 11.59 32.85 -33.46
N ARG A 34 11.40 34.12 -33.81
CA ARG A 34 10.22 34.93 -33.47
C ARG A 34 9.00 34.41 -34.23
N GLY A 35 7.88 34.20 -33.53
CA GLY A 35 6.60 33.88 -34.15
C GLY A 35 5.44 33.85 -33.15
N SER A 36 4.63 34.92 -33.18
CA SER A 36 3.23 35.03 -32.75
C SER A 36 2.57 33.84 -32.02
N GLY A 37 2.25 34.07 -30.73
CA GLY A 37 0.94 33.79 -30.15
C GLY A 37 0.33 32.40 -30.34
N GLY A 38 0.62 31.50 -29.40
CA GLY A 38 -0.16 30.29 -29.15
C GLY A 38 0.23 29.74 -27.79
N ALA A 39 -0.70 29.72 -26.85
CA ALA A 39 -0.51 29.16 -25.51
C ALA A 39 -0.28 27.65 -25.61
N GLY A 40 0.96 27.25 -25.91
CA GLY A 40 1.42 25.88 -25.83
C GLY A 40 1.60 25.53 -24.36
N ALA A 41 0.63 24.80 -23.81
CA ALA A 41 0.76 24.14 -22.52
C ALA A 41 1.94 23.15 -22.60
N GLY A 42 3.13 23.61 -22.21
CA GLY A 42 4.24 22.72 -21.91
C GLY A 42 3.77 21.73 -20.84
N LEU A 43 3.88 20.44 -21.14
CA LEU A 43 3.53 19.38 -20.22
C LEU A 43 4.50 19.45 -19.04
N ALA A 44 4.11 20.18 -17.99
CA ALA A 44 4.85 20.19 -16.75
C ALA A 44 4.85 18.77 -16.17
N SER A 45 6.04 18.22 -15.93
CA SER A 45 6.25 16.92 -15.29
C SER A 45 5.96 16.92 -13.78
N GLY A 46 5.30 17.97 -13.27
CA GLY A 46 4.78 18.03 -11.90
C GLY A 46 3.35 17.48 -11.81
N PRO A 47 2.85 17.18 -10.59
CA PRO A 47 1.45 16.83 -10.42
C PRO A 47 0.58 17.93 -11.03
N ARG A 48 -0.37 17.55 -11.88
CA ARG A 48 -1.28 18.50 -12.50
C ARG A 48 -2.03 19.25 -11.40
N ASP A 49 -1.82 20.56 -11.31
CA ASP A 49 -2.59 21.40 -10.41
C ASP A 49 -4.03 21.53 -10.94
N PHE A 50 -5.01 21.21 -10.09
CA PHE A 50 -6.44 21.36 -10.39
C PHE A 50 -7.05 22.56 -9.68
N ALA A 51 -6.25 23.45 -9.07
CA ALA A 51 -6.75 24.62 -8.33
C ALA A 51 -7.61 25.56 -9.19
N SER A 52 -7.33 25.64 -10.49
CA SER A 52 -8.08 26.46 -11.45
C SER A 52 -9.40 25.82 -11.91
N ASP A 53 -9.66 24.54 -11.60
CA ASP A 53 -10.87 23.82 -11.99
C ASP A 53 -11.43 22.97 -10.82
N PRO A 54 -12.33 23.53 -9.99
CA PRO A 54 -12.86 22.84 -8.82
C PRO A 54 -13.70 21.61 -9.17
N ARG A 55 -14.33 21.58 -10.36
CA ARG A 55 -15.14 20.44 -10.81
C ARG A 55 -14.24 19.26 -11.17
N ARG A 56 -13.17 19.53 -11.94
CA ARG A 56 -12.17 18.51 -12.26
C ARG A 56 -11.42 18.04 -11.02
N ALA A 57 -11.08 18.94 -10.09
CA ALA A 57 -10.51 18.56 -8.81
C ALA A 57 -11.44 17.62 -8.02
N ALA A 58 -12.75 17.88 -7.99
CA ALA A 58 -13.73 17.01 -7.35
C ALA A 58 -13.84 15.64 -8.03
N ALA A 59 -13.87 15.61 -9.37
CA ALA A 59 -13.92 14.36 -10.14
C ALA A 59 -12.68 13.49 -9.89
N VAL A 60 -11.49 14.08 -9.83
CA VAL A 60 -10.24 13.36 -9.52
C VAL A 60 -10.27 12.81 -8.10
N ARG A 61 -10.69 13.60 -7.10
CA ARG A 61 -10.82 13.12 -5.71
C ARG A 61 -11.77 11.93 -5.60
N GLU A 62 -12.90 11.98 -6.30
CA GLU A 62 -13.86 10.87 -6.31
C GLU A 62 -13.27 9.61 -6.98
N ALA A 63 -12.64 9.78 -8.14
CA ALA A 63 -11.97 8.67 -8.83
C ALA A 63 -10.87 8.04 -7.95
N THR A 64 -10.05 8.85 -7.28
CA THR A 64 -9.04 8.38 -6.33
C THR A 64 -9.66 7.65 -5.14
N ARG A 65 -10.80 8.13 -4.62
CA ARG A 65 -11.51 7.45 -3.53
C ARG A 65 -12.01 6.08 -3.98
N ALA A 66 -12.67 6.00 -5.13
CA ALA A 66 -13.21 4.75 -5.67
C ALA A 66 -12.09 3.74 -5.99
N ASP A 67 -10.97 4.22 -6.53
CA ASP A 67 -9.79 3.40 -6.80
C ASP A 67 -9.17 2.85 -5.50
N ARG A 68 -8.95 3.73 -4.50
CA ARG A 68 -8.50 3.32 -3.17
C ARG A 68 -9.43 2.29 -2.53
N GLU A 69 -10.74 2.50 -2.59
CA GLU A 69 -11.72 1.57 -2.06
C GLU A 69 -11.57 0.21 -2.72
N ARG A 70 -11.54 0.16 -4.06
CA ARG A 70 -11.33 -1.08 -4.82
C ARG A 70 -10.04 -1.80 -4.40
N TYR A 71 -8.92 -1.09 -4.32
CA TYR A 71 -7.64 -1.69 -3.92
C TYR A 71 -7.65 -2.22 -2.48
N LEU A 72 -8.26 -1.48 -1.56
CA LEU A 72 -8.23 -1.83 -0.14
C LEU A 72 -9.27 -2.87 0.25
N THR A 73 -10.42 -2.95 -0.43
CA THR A 73 -11.54 -3.81 -0.01
C THR A 73 -11.75 -5.05 -0.88
N SER A 74 -11.20 -5.08 -2.10
CA SER A 74 -11.43 -6.20 -3.03
C SER A 74 -10.94 -7.55 -2.48
N GLY A 75 -11.86 -8.53 -2.52
CA GLY A 75 -11.63 -9.89 -2.05
C GLY A 75 -11.56 -10.06 -0.54
N LEU A 76 -11.84 -9.02 0.24
CA LEU A 76 -11.97 -9.15 1.70
C LEU A 76 -13.38 -9.59 2.07
N ARG A 77 -13.47 -10.50 3.04
CA ARG A 77 -14.71 -10.94 3.66
C ARG A 77 -14.67 -10.60 5.15
N PRO A 78 -15.79 -10.14 5.74
CA PRO A 78 -15.87 -9.91 7.17
C PRO A 78 -15.77 -11.25 7.92
N VAL A 79 -14.95 -11.29 8.96
CA VAL A 79 -14.85 -12.41 9.91
C VAL A 79 -14.99 -11.87 11.32
N ASP A 80 -15.92 -12.45 12.07
CA ASP A 80 -16.13 -12.11 13.47
C ASP A 80 -15.26 -12.99 14.36
N CYS A 81 -14.55 -12.38 15.31
CA CYS A 81 -13.91 -13.14 16.37
C CYS A 81 -14.98 -13.81 17.22
N ARG A 82 -14.98 -15.16 17.29
CA ARG A 82 -15.98 -15.93 18.06
C ARG A 82 -15.90 -15.70 19.57
N PHE A 83 -14.81 -15.09 20.06
CA PHE A 83 -14.61 -14.80 21.47
C PHE A 83 -15.08 -13.39 21.88
N CYS A 84 -14.69 -12.35 21.14
CA CYS A 84 -14.97 -10.95 21.52
C CYS A 84 -15.84 -10.19 20.49
N HIS A 85 -16.29 -10.86 19.43
CA HIS A 85 -17.19 -10.35 18.40
C HIS A 85 -16.71 -9.10 17.67
N VAL A 86 -15.41 -8.83 17.66
CA VAL A 86 -14.85 -7.81 16.78
C VAL A 86 -14.82 -8.34 15.34
N THR A 87 -15.27 -7.53 14.41
CA THR A 87 -15.24 -7.85 12.97
C THR A 87 -13.94 -7.33 12.36
N VAL A 88 -13.23 -8.21 11.64
CA VAL A 88 -12.07 -7.86 10.82
C VAL A 88 -12.34 -8.22 9.36
N ALA A 89 -11.59 -7.62 8.44
CA ALA A 89 -11.70 -7.95 7.02
C ALA A 89 -10.55 -8.89 6.63
N VAL A 90 -10.87 -10.06 6.06
CA VAL A 90 -9.90 -11.14 5.80
C VAL A 90 -9.96 -11.56 4.34
N ARG A 91 -8.79 -11.77 3.73
CA ARG A 91 -8.67 -12.35 2.39
C ARG A 91 -7.74 -13.55 2.45
N ARG A 92 -8.18 -14.68 1.91
CA ARG A 92 -7.33 -15.85 1.70
C ARG A 92 -6.41 -15.58 0.51
N LEU A 93 -5.10 -15.76 0.71
CA LEU A 93 -4.08 -15.60 -0.32
C LEU A 93 -3.53 -16.94 -0.81
N GLY A 94 -3.77 -18.02 -0.04
CA GLY A 94 -3.35 -19.37 -0.35
C GLY A 94 -3.46 -20.29 0.86
N PRO A 95 -3.00 -21.55 0.76
CA PRO A 95 -2.97 -22.49 1.88
C PRO A 95 -2.17 -21.93 3.06
N GLY A 96 -2.80 -21.81 4.23
CA GLY A 96 -2.16 -21.26 5.45
C GLY A 96 -1.81 -19.76 5.40
N HIS A 97 -2.16 -19.04 4.33
CA HIS A 97 -1.85 -17.63 4.15
C HIS A 97 -3.10 -16.77 4.02
N THR A 98 -3.31 -15.89 4.99
CA THR A 98 -4.42 -14.92 5.02
C THR A 98 -3.91 -13.51 5.24
N ALA A 99 -4.43 -12.55 4.48
CA ALA A 99 -4.29 -11.13 4.79
C ALA A 99 -5.42 -10.71 5.74
N VAL A 100 -5.08 -10.09 6.86
CA VAL A 100 -6.05 -9.59 7.84
C VAL A 100 -5.92 -8.09 7.94
N GLN A 101 -7.00 -7.37 7.63
CA GLN A 101 -7.10 -5.94 7.82
C GLN A 101 -7.86 -5.63 9.09
N TRP A 102 -7.20 -4.84 9.94
CA TRP A 102 -7.72 -4.38 11.21
C TRP A 102 -8.18 -2.93 11.11
N SER A 103 -9.41 -2.66 11.53
CA SER A 103 -9.86 -1.29 11.76
C SER A 103 -9.39 -0.80 13.13
N THR A 104 -9.25 0.51 13.29
CA THR A 104 -8.92 1.13 14.58
C THR A 104 -9.95 0.77 15.66
N GLU A 105 -11.21 0.58 15.29
CA GLU A 105 -12.26 0.13 16.21
C GLU A 105 -12.06 -1.33 16.65
N ALA A 106 -11.87 -2.25 15.70
CA ALA A 106 -11.67 -3.67 16.00
C ALA A 106 -10.44 -3.89 16.89
N SER A 107 -9.32 -3.20 16.59
CA SER A 107 -8.09 -3.29 17.40
C SER A 107 -8.25 -2.71 18.81
N ARG A 108 -9.14 -1.73 19.01
CA ARG A 108 -9.45 -1.17 20.34
C ARG A 108 -10.38 -2.06 21.15
N ARG A 109 -11.33 -2.74 20.50
CA ARG A 109 -12.34 -3.59 21.17
C ARG A 109 -11.89 -5.03 21.40
N CYS A 110 -10.83 -5.48 20.73
CA CYS A 110 -10.31 -6.85 20.85
C CYS A 110 -9.86 -7.14 22.29
N ALA A 111 -10.49 -8.13 22.92
CA ALA A 111 -10.21 -8.50 24.32
C ALA A 111 -8.74 -8.89 24.56
N TYR A 112 -8.15 -9.66 23.64
CA TYR A 112 -6.74 -10.03 23.74
C TYR A 112 -5.80 -8.82 23.65
N PHE A 113 -6.09 -7.86 22.77
CA PHE A 113 -5.28 -6.65 22.69
C PHE A 113 -5.50 -5.73 23.91
N THR A 114 -6.66 -5.79 24.55
CA THR A 114 -6.87 -5.14 25.85
C THR A 114 -5.99 -5.78 26.92
N GLU A 115 -5.98 -7.11 27.04
CA GLU A 115 -5.11 -7.87 27.98
C GLU A 115 -3.61 -7.53 27.75
N VAL A 116 -3.18 -7.40 26.48
CA VAL A 116 -1.81 -6.97 26.14
C VAL A 116 -1.52 -5.54 26.63
N ARG A 117 -2.45 -4.60 26.46
CA ARG A 117 -2.27 -3.22 26.93
C ARG A 117 -2.22 -3.14 28.45
N GLU A 118 -3.08 -3.89 29.13
CA GLU A 118 -3.16 -3.94 30.60
C GLU A 118 -1.89 -4.54 31.23
N SER A 119 -1.25 -5.49 30.55
CA SER A 119 0.05 -6.03 30.96
C SER A 119 1.24 -5.13 30.61
N GLY A 120 0.99 -3.92 30.08
CA GLY A 120 2.02 -2.95 29.70
C GLY A 120 2.68 -3.21 28.34
N GLY A 121 2.12 -4.13 27.56
CA GLY A 121 2.58 -4.44 26.20
C GLY A 121 1.97 -3.54 25.13
N ASP A 122 2.58 -3.57 23.93
CA ASP A 122 2.07 -2.90 22.74
C ASP A 122 1.42 -3.93 21.79
N PRO A 123 0.10 -3.85 21.54
CA PRO A 123 -0.58 -4.75 20.62
C PRO A 123 -0.06 -4.65 19.19
N ALA A 124 0.55 -3.53 18.77
CA ALA A 124 1.20 -3.41 17.47
C ALA A 124 2.46 -4.28 17.33
N ARG A 125 3.08 -4.67 18.45
CA ARG A 125 4.23 -5.60 18.50
C ARG A 125 3.81 -7.06 18.66
N THR A 126 2.51 -7.33 18.75
CA THR A 126 1.97 -8.67 18.89
C THR A 126 1.69 -9.26 17.50
N LYS A 127 2.04 -10.53 17.27
CA LYS A 127 1.87 -11.19 15.96
C LYS A 127 0.43 -11.13 15.45
N SER A 128 -0.53 -11.56 16.28
CA SER A 128 -1.97 -11.51 16.02
C SER A 128 -2.74 -11.85 17.29
N CYS A 129 -4.07 -11.69 17.26
CA CYS A 129 -4.95 -12.24 18.30
C CYS A 129 -5.14 -13.75 18.06
N PRO A 130 -4.70 -14.64 18.97
CA PRO A 130 -4.81 -16.09 18.76
C PRO A 130 -6.28 -16.54 18.66
N ARG A 131 -7.18 -15.97 19.48
CA ARG A 131 -8.61 -16.28 19.43
C ARG A 131 -9.27 -15.88 18.10
N LEU A 132 -8.72 -14.86 17.43
CA LEU A 132 -9.16 -14.48 16.08
C LEU A 132 -8.56 -15.42 15.03
N SER A 133 -7.28 -15.81 15.15
CA SER A 133 -6.66 -16.79 14.25
C SER A 133 -7.50 -18.06 14.18
N ASP A 134 -7.92 -18.61 15.34
CA ASP A 134 -8.80 -19.78 15.39
C ASP A 134 -10.15 -19.55 14.67
N SER A 135 -10.70 -18.33 14.80
CA SER A 135 -11.95 -17.96 14.12
C SER A 135 -11.77 -17.88 12.61
N ILE A 136 -10.61 -17.41 12.13
CA ILE A 136 -10.27 -17.33 10.71
C ILE A 136 -10.04 -18.74 10.14
N GLU A 137 -9.30 -19.60 10.86
CA GLU A 137 -9.06 -20.98 10.46
C GLU A 137 -10.38 -21.75 10.32
N HIS A 138 -11.31 -21.55 11.26
CA HIS A 138 -12.66 -22.09 11.13
C HIS A 138 -13.39 -21.55 9.90
N ALA A 139 -13.34 -20.24 9.63
CA ALA A 139 -13.97 -19.65 8.45
C ALA A 139 -13.37 -20.18 7.13
N VAL A 140 -12.07 -20.52 7.10
CA VAL A 140 -11.43 -21.20 5.97
C VAL A 140 -11.94 -22.64 5.86
N ALA A 141 -11.98 -23.38 6.97
CA ALA A 141 -12.39 -24.79 6.98
C ALA A 141 -13.85 -24.99 6.54
N GLU A 142 -14.73 -24.06 6.90
CA GLU A 142 -16.15 -24.07 6.49
C GLU A 142 -16.37 -23.53 5.06
N GLY A 143 -15.33 -23.03 4.39
CA GLY A 143 -15.46 -22.45 3.04
C GLY A 143 -16.10 -21.06 2.99
N TYR A 144 -16.11 -20.30 4.10
CA TYR A 144 -16.56 -18.90 4.07
C TYR A 144 -15.51 -17.94 3.48
N LEU A 145 -14.25 -18.37 3.46
CA LEU A 145 -13.10 -17.65 2.93
C LEU A 145 -12.54 -18.39 1.71
N ASP A 146 -13.25 -18.30 0.59
CA ASP A 146 -12.80 -18.85 -0.70
C ASP A 146 -11.49 -18.20 -1.15
N HIS A 147 -10.64 -18.99 -1.82
CA HIS A 147 -9.44 -18.43 -2.44
C HIS A 147 -9.80 -17.79 -3.78
N PRO A 148 -9.16 -16.67 -4.17
CA PRO A 148 -9.46 -16.00 -5.44
C PRO A 148 -9.32 -16.90 -6.68
N ASP A 149 -8.47 -17.93 -6.65
CA ASP A 149 -8.35 -18.89 -7.77
C ASP A 149 -9.39 -20.04 -7.71
N ASP A 150 -10.19 -20.13 -6.64
CA ASP A 150 -11.32 -21.09 -6.53
C ASP A 150 -12.62 -20.50 -7.15
N ALA A 151 -12.60 -19.24 -7.60
CA ALA A 151 -13.77 -18.51 -8.12
C ALA A 151 -13.86 -18.44 -9.66
N GLU A 152 -13.14 -19.33 -10.37
CA GLU A 152 -13.12 -19.41 -11.84
C GLU A 152 -14.19 -20.35 -12.42
#